data_AF-A0A819NB40-F1
#
_entry.id   AF-A0A819NB40-F1
#
_cell.length_a   1.000
_cell.length_b   1.000
_cell.length_c   1.000
_cell.angle_alpha   90.00
_cell.angle_beta   90.00
_cell.angle_gamma   90.00
#
_symmetry.space_group_name_H-M   'P 1'
#
loop_
_entity.id
_entity.type
_entity.pdbx_description
1 polymer ?
#
loop_
_entity_poly.entity_id
_entity_poly.type
_entity_poly.pdbx_seq_one_letter_code
_entity_poly.pdbx_strand_id
1 'polypeptide(L)'
;GLPDDYWTTKATSPLEPLVVEVMSGSYKHRNPPHIKASGFVIETMEAALWAFYHTNSFQEGALKAVNLGDDADTVGAVYGMLAGAYYGVNAIPTEWRKKCSFQGLVQTVADEILIQSQQRTAAVEKLSAPPNQPSL
;
A
#
# COMPACT_ATOMS: atom_id res chain seq x y z
N GLY A 1 -10.02 17.41 20.64
CA GLY A 1 -8.95 16.60 20.01
C GLY A 1 -8.79 15.33 20.81
N LEU A 2 -8.35 14.24 20.19
CA LEU A 2 -8.02 13.01 20.91
C LEU A 2 -6.89 13.27 21.92
N PRO A 3 -6.81 12.51 23.03
CA PRO A 3 -5.73 12.63 24.02
C PRO A 3 -4.32 12.49 23.40
N ASP A 4 -3.32 13.15 23.99
CA ASP A 4 -1.92 13.12 23.51
C ASP A 4 -1.32 11.71 23.46
N ASP A 5 -1.83 10.81 24.30
CA ASP A 5 -1.42 9.40 24.40
C ASP A 5 -2.29 8.44 23.59
N TYR A 6 -3.25 8.94 22.82
CA TYR A 6 -4.23 8.11 22.10
C TYR A 6 -3.55 7.05 21.21
N TRP A 7 -2.51 7.45 20.48
CA TRP A 7 -1.79 6.55 19.57
C TRP A 7 -0.88 5.56 20.31
N THR A 8 -0.26 5.96 21.41
CA THR A 8 0.58 5.07 22.22
C THR A 8 -0.24 4.02 22.96
N THR A 9 -1.40 4.41 23.49
CA THR A 9 -2.30 3.51 24.22
C THR A 9 -3.04 2.56 23.27
N LYS A 10 -3.36 2.99 22.04
CA LYS A 10 -3.92 2.09 21.01
C LYS A 10 -2.89 1.16 20.40
N ALA A 11 -1.63 1.57 20.26
CA ALA A 11 -0.56 0.71 19.73
C ALA A 11 -0.28 -0.53 20.62
N THR A 12 -0.61 -0.46 21.91
CA THR A 12 -0.46 -1.57 22.86
C THR A 12 -1.74 -2.39 23.05
N SER A 13 -2.86 -1.99 22.43
CA SER A 13 -4.11 -2.75 22.46
C SER A 13 -4.01 -3.98 21.54
N PRO A 14 -4.66 -5.11 21.89
CA PRO A 14 -4.71 -6.27 21.00
C PRO A 14 -5.37 -5.86 19.67
N LEU A 15 -4.75 -6.29 18.58
CA LEU A 15 -5.29 -6.07 17.24
C LEU A 15 -6.66 -6.74 17.11
N GLU A 16 -7.49 -6.16 16.25
CA GLU A 16 -8.77 -6.76 15.89
C GLU A 16 -8.54 -8.15 15.26
N PRO A 17 -9.33 -9.20 15.62
CA PRO A 17 -9.06 -10.58 15.21
C PRO A 17 -8.91 -10.81 13.70
N LEU A 18 -9.70 -10.13 12.86
CA LEU A 18 -9.62 -10.26 11.41
C LEU A 18 -8.33 -9.60 10.88
N VAL A 19 -7.86 -8.51 11.49
CA VAL A 19 -6.53 -7.96 11.18
C VAL A 19 -5.44 -9.00 11.46
N VAL A 20 -5.50 -9.68 12.61
CA VAL A 20 -4.53 -10.73 12.96
C VAL A 20 -4.56 -11.88 11.96
N GLU A 21 -5.75 -12.25 11.50
CA GLU A 21 -5.94 -13.31 10.51
C GLU A 21 -5.29 -12.98 9.16
N VAL A 22 -5.52 -11.77 8.65
CA VAL A 22 -4.88 -11.28 7.41
C VAL A 22 -3.36 -11.18 7.59
N MET A 23 -2.88 -10.65 8.70
CA MET A 23 -1.45 -10.58 9.01
C MET A 23 -0.80 -11.97 9.11
N SER A 24 -1.55 -12.97 9.60
CA SER A 24 -1.13 -14.36 9.68
C SER A 24 -1.11 -15.07 8.31
N GLY A 25 -1.52 -14.38 7.24
CA GLY A 25 -1.40 -14.85 5.88
C GLY A 25 -2.62 -15.60 5.35
N SER A 26 -3.82 -15.31 5.85
CA SER A 26 -5.10 -15.87 5.35
C SER A 26 -5.21 -15.81 3.82
N TYR A 27 -4.80 -14.69 3.24
CA TYR A 27 -4.74 -14.44 1.80
C TYR A 27 -3.83 -15.38 1.01
N LYS A 28 -2.97 -16.19 1.65
CA LYS A 28 -2.08 -17.15 0.98
C LYS A 28 -2.74 -18.50 0.73
N HIS A 29 -3.80 -18.82 1.48
CA HIS A 29 -4.42 -20.15 1.47
C HIS A 29 -5.92 -20.11 1.25
N ARG A 30 -6.57 -18.95 1.43
CA ARG A 30 -7.96 -18.74 1.03
C ARG A 30 -8.08 -18.44 -0.45
N ASN A 31 -9.25 -18.76 -0.99
CA ASN A 31 -9.67 -18.45 -2.35
C ASN A 31 -11.15 -18.03 -2.36
N PRO A 32 -11.63 -17.37 -3.42
CA PRO A 32 -13.06 -17.14 -3.61
C PRO A 32 -13.87 -18.44 -3.45
N PRO A 33 -15.06 -18.41 -2.82
CA PRO A 33 -15.79 -17.23 -2.35
C PRO A 33 -15.39 -16.73 -0.95
N HIS A 34 -14.34 -17.29 -0.33
CA HIS A 34 -13.89 -16.87 1.01
C HIS A 34 -13.07 -15.57 0.98
N ILE A 35 -12.40 -15.29 -0.12
CA ILE A 35 -11.86 -13.96 -0.42
C ILE A 35 -13.01 -13.11 -0.96
N LYS A 36 -13.26 -11.96 -0.31
CA LYS A 36 -14.35 -11.07 -0.66
C LYS A 36 -13.83 -9.68 -1.00
N ALA A 37 -14.42 -9.08 -2.03
CA ALA A 37 -14.19 -7.70 -2.40
C ALA A 37 -15.35 -6.84 -1.90
N SER A 38 -15.54 -6.74 -0.58
CA SER A 38 -16.58 -5.87 -0.01
C SER A 38 -16.04 -4.48 0.31
N GLY A 39 -16.94 -3.57 0.71
CA GLY A 39 -16.58 -2.26 1.26
C GLY A 39 -16.01 -2.30 2.68
N PHE A 40 -15.77 -3.49 3.26
CA PHE A 40 -15.10 -3.62 4.55
C PHE A 40 -13.59 -3.68 4.37
N VAL A 41 -12.89 -2.68 4.94
CA VAL A 41 -11.45 -2.44 4.73
C VAL A 41 -10.55 -3.66 4.94
N ILE A 42 -10.87 -4.55 5.88
CA ILE A 42 -10.05 -5.75 6.14
C ILE A 42 -10.20 -6.77 5.00
N GLU A 43 -11.42 -6.98 4.50
CA GLU A 43 -11.68 -7.85 3.35
C GLU A 43 -11.07 -7.25 2.08
N THR A 44 -11.19 -5.94 1.86
CA THR A 44 -10.53 -5.25 0.74
C THR A 44 -9.01 -5.48 0.75
N MET A 45 -8.38 -5.34 1.92
CA MET A 45 -6.94 -5.56 2.08
C MET A 45 -6.56 -7.03 1.86
N GLU A 46 -7.33 -7.97 2.41
CA GLU A 46 -7.14 -9.41 2.19
C GLU A 46 -7.22 -9.78 0.71
N ALA A 47 -8.21 -9.24 -0.01
CA ALA A 47 -8.40 -9.45 -1.44
C ALA A 47 -7.25 -8.90 -2.29
N ALA A 48 -6.76 -7.68 -1.99
CA ALA A 48 -5.62 -7.09 -2.67
C ALA A 48 -4.34 -7.91 -2.44
N LEU A 49 -4.09 -8.34 -1.20
CA LEU A 49 -2.96 -9.21 -0.86
C LEU A 49 -3.08 -10.59 -1.50
N TRP A 50 -4.28 -11.15 -1.59
CA TRP A 50 -4.52 -12.43 -2.27
C TRP A 50 -4.18 -12.35 -3.75
N ALA A 51 -4.64 -11.30 -4.44
CA ALA A 51 -4.34 -11.10 -5.85
C ALA A 51 -2.83 -10.89 -6.07
N PHE A 52 -2.18 -10.10 -5.21
CA PHE A 52 -0.75 -9.84 -5.26
C PHE A 52 0.09 -11.10 -5.01
N TYR A 53 -0.23 -11.87 -3.97
CA TYR A 53 0.50 -13.09 -3.62
C TYR A 53 0.38 -14.20 -4.68
N HIS A 54 -0.76 -14.28 -5.36
CA HIS A 54 -1.06 -15.35 -6.32
C HIS A 54 -0.86 -14.96 -7.79
N THR A 55 -0.07 -13.92 -8.08
CA THR A 55 0.29 -13.50 -9.44
C THR A 55 1.73 -13.02 -9.50
N ASN A 56 2.31 -12.97 -10.71
CA ASN A 56 3.73 -12.63 -10.91
C ASN A 56 3.93 -11.32 -11.69
N SER A 57 2.84 -10.62 -12.03
CA SER A 57 2.90 -9.35 -12.74
C SER A 57 1.78 -8.41 -12.30
N PHE A 58 2.02 -7.11 -12.47
CA PHE A 58 1.00 -6.08 -12.22
C PHE A 58 -0.28 -6.36 -13.00
N GLN A 59 -0.16 -6.73 -14.28
CA GLN A 59 -1.32 -6.97 -15.14
C GLN A 59 -2.15 -8.16 -14.65
N GLU A 60 -1.52 -9.30 -14.38
CA GLU A 60 -2.22 -10.49 -13.92
C GLU A 60 -2.93 -10.24 -12.60
N GLY A 61 -2.25 -9.63 -11.63
CA GLY A 61 -2.86 -9.38 -10.33
C GLY A 61 -3.94 -8.30 -10.37
N ALA A 62 -3.79 -7.26 -11.19
CA ALA A 62 -4.83 -6.25 -11.38
C ALA A 62 -6.11 -6.88 -11.94
N LEU A 63 -5.98 -7.71 -12.97
CA LEU A 63 -7.11 -8.45 -13.53
C LEU A 63 -7.71 -9.41 -12.50
N LYS A 64 -6.88 -10.09 -11.70
CA LYS A 64 -7.34 -11.02 -10.67
C LYS A 64 -8.10 -10.30 -9.55
N ALA A 65 -7.64 -9.13 -9.15
CA ALA A 65 -8.26 -8.27 -8.14
C ALA A 65 -9.64 -7.78 -8.59
N VAL A 66 -9.73 -7.17 -9.79
CA VAL A 66 -11.02 -6.59 -10.26
C VAL A 66 -12.05 -7.65 -10.64
N ASN A 67 -11.62 -8.84 -11.05
CA ASN A 67 -12.53 -9.95 -11.37
C ASN A 67 -13.13 -10.64 -10.13
N LEU A 68 -12.76 -10.22 -8.90
CA LEU A 68 -13.49 -10.64 -7.70
C LEU A 68 -14.93 -10.08 -7.65
N GLY A 69 -15.20 -9.00 -8.40
CA GLY A 69 -16.51 -8.35 -8.43
C GLY A 69 -16.79 -7.51 -7.18
N ASP A 70 -18.07 -7.18 -6.98
CA ASP A 70 -18.57 -6.35 -5.87
C ASP A 70 -17.82 -4.99 -5.80
N ASP A 71 -17.03 -4.70 -4.77
CA ASP A 71 -16.22 -3.49 -4.61
C ASP A 71 -14.88 -3.58 -5.37
N ALA A 72 -14.97 -3.83 -6.68
CA ALA A 72 -13.84 -4.08 -7.55
C ALA A 72 -12.94 -2.85 -7.73
N ASP A 73 -13.50 -1.64 -7.68
CA ASP A 73 -12.75 -0.39 -7.80
C ASP A 73 -11.89 -0.13 -6.56
N THR A 74 -12.42 -0.35 -5.35
CA THR A 74 -11.63 -0.18 -4.12
C THR A 74 -10.55 -1.26 -4.00
N VAL A 75 -10.87 -2.52 -4.27
CA VAL A 75 -9.87 -3.61 -4.27
C VAL A 75 -8.81 -3.38 -5.35
N GLY A 76 -9.22 -2.96 -6.54
CA GLY A 76 -8.32 -2.62 -7.64
C GLY A 76 -7.39 -1.46 -7.30
N ALA A 77 -7.87 -0.44 -6.60
CA ALA A 77 -7.07 0.70 -6.15
C ALA A 77 -6.03 0.29 -5.09
N VAL A 78 -6.43 -0.48 -4.07
CA VAL A 78 -5.51 -0.97 -3.02
C VAL A 78 -4.46 -1.92 -3.62
N TYR A 79 -4.87 -2.84 -4.49
CA TYR A 79 -3.95 -3.68 -5.27
C TYR A 79 -2.99 -2.81 -6.09
N GLY A 80 -3.50 -1.82 -6.81
CA GLY A 80 -2.72 -0.94 -7.68
C GLY A 80 -1.63 -0.17 -6.92
N MET A 81 -1.94 0.30 -5.71
CA MET A 81 -0.94 0.93 -4.83
C MET A 81 0.16 -0.05 -4.42
N LEU A 82 -0.21 -1.24 -3.93
CA LEU A 82 0.73 -2.25 -3.47
C LEU A 82 1.62 -2.78 -4.62
N ALA A 83 0.99 -3.23 -5.69
CA ALA A 83 1.67 -3.79 -6.85
C ALA A 83 2.44 -2.72 -7.62
N GLY A 84 1.94 -1.49 -7.68
CA GLY A 84 2.64 -0.37 -8.31
C GLY A 84 3.93 0.01 -7.58
N ALA A 85 3.91 -0.02 -6.23
CA ALA A 85 5.10 0.19 -5.42
C ALA A 85 6.13 -0.94 -5.59
N TYR A 86 5.68 -2.18 -5.76
CA TYR A 86 6.55 -3.35 -5.89
C TYR A 86 7.14 -3.51 -7.30
N TYR A 87 6.30 -3.50 -8.34
CA TYR A 87 6.72 -3.74 -9.73
C TYR A 87 7.20 -2.46 -10.44
N GLY A 88 6.84 -1.28 -9.94
CA GLY A 88 7.15 0.00 -10.55
C GLY A 88 6.25 0.37 -11.73
N VAL A 89 6.25 1.67 -12.09
CA VAL A 89 5.36 2.24 -13.12
C VAL A 89 5.53 1.59 -14.51
N ASN A 90 6.73 1.11 -14.84
CA ASN A 90 7.02 0.50 -16.13
C ASN A 90 6.42 -0.91 -16.29
N ALA A 91 6.07 -1.58 -15.19
CA ALA A 91 5.39 -2.86 -15.23
C ALA A 91 3.89 -2.74 -15.51
N ILE A 92 3.32 -1.54 -15.37
CA ILE A 92 1.92 -1.27 -15.71
C ILE A 92 1.78 -1.22 -17.24
N PRO A 93 0.86 -1.99 -17.85
CA PRO A 93 0.64 -2.00 -19.28
C PRO A 93 0.53 -0.58 -19.84
N THR A 94 1.35 -0.28 -20.85
CA THR A 94 1.42 1.07 -21.46
C THR A 94 0.05 1.56 -21.94
N GLU A 95 -0.77 0.66 -22.47
CA GLU A 95 -2.12 0.98 -22.95
C GLU A 95 -3.10 1.33 -21.82
N TRP A 96 -2.85 0.86 -20.60
CA TRP A 96 -3.62 1.28 -19.42
C TRP A 96 -3.15 2.64 -18.92
N ARG A 97 -1.84 2.86 -18.84
CA ARG A 97 -1.26 4.16 -18.43
C ARG A 97 -1.72 5.30 -19.35
N LYS A 98 -1.74 5.07 -20.65
CA LYS A 98 -2.21 6.05 -21.65
C LYS A 98 -3.70 6.40 -21.51
N LYS A 99 -4.52 5.50 -20.96
CA LYS A 99 -5.96 5.71 -20.74
C LYS A 99 -6.28 6.27 -19.35
N CYS A 100 -5.29 6.35 -18.47
CA CYS A 100 -5.48 6.88 -17.12
C CYS A 100 -5.66 8.40 -17.18
N SER A 101 -6.86 8.86 -16.82
CA SER A 101 -7.14 10.28 -16.69
C SER A 101 -6.19 10.92 -15.68
N PHE A 102 -5.73 12.14 -15.98
CA PHE A 102 -4.82 12.91 -15.11
C PHE A 102 -3.46 12.23 -14.84
N GLN A 103 -3.02 11.29 -15.67
CA GLN A 103 -1.75 10.58 -15.49
C GLN A 103 -0.54 11.53 -15.32
N GLY A 104 -0.52 12.66 -16.04
CA GLY A 104 0.51 13.69 -15.86
C GLY A 104 0.49 14.33 -14.46
N LEU A 105 -0.68 14.70 -13.96
CA LEU A 105 -0.83 15.27 -12.61
C LEU A 105 -0.43 14.26 -11.53
N VAL A 106 -0.90 13.01 -11.66
CA VAL A 106 -0.55 11.93 -10.71
C VAL A 106 0.96 11.72 -10.67
N GLN A 107 1.62 11.71 -11.83
CA GLN A 107 3.07 11.59 -11.91
C GLN A 107 3.78 12.77 -11.23
N THR A 108 3.36 14.00 -11.51
CA THR A 108 3.94 15.21 -10.88
C THR A 108 3.81 15.16 -9.36
N VAL A 109 2.62 14.83 -8.84
CA VAL A 109 2.40 14.75 -7.39
C VAL A 109 3.25 13.64 -6.77
N ALA A 110 3.36 12.47 -7.41
CA ALA A 110 4.21 11.38 -6.92
C ALA A 110 5.68 11.78 -6.85
N ASP A 111 6.20 12.47 -7.88
CA ASP A 111 7.57 12.95 -7.94
C ASP A 111 7.84 14.02 -6.87
N GLU A 112 6.91 14.96 -6.67
CA GLU A 112 7.01 15.99 -5.64
C GLU A 112 7.02 15.40 -4.22
N ILE A 113 6.15 14.43 -3.94
CA ILE A 113 6.12 13.73 -2.65
C ILE A 113 7.44 13.00 -2.40
N LEU A 114 8.01 12.34 -3.42
CA LEU A 114 9.29 11.65 -3.31
C LEU A 114 10.43 12.62 -2.99
N ILE A 115 10.51 13.73 -3.72
CA ILE A 115 11.52 14.78 -3.50
C ILE A 115 11.42 15.32 -2.07
N GLN A 116 10.20 15.66 -1.61
CA GLN A 116 9.99 16.18 -0.26
C GLN A 116 10.33 15.16 0.82
N SER A 117 9.99 13.88 0.60
CA SER A 117 10.33 12.79 1.52
C SER A 117 11.85 12.64 1.69
N GLN A 118 12.61 12.67 0.59
CA GLN A 118 14.07 12.59 0.62
C GLN A 118 14.71 13.78 1.34
N GLN A 119 14.21 14.99 1.11
CA GLN A 119 14.68 16.20 1.81
C GLN A 119 14.44 16.11 3.31
N ARG A 120 13.27 15.61 3.73
CA ARG A 120 12.93 15.43 5.15
C ARG A 120 13.83 14.40 5.82
N THR A 121 14.04 13.25 5.19
CA THR A 121 14.93 12.19 5.73
C THR A 121 16.35 12.73 5.92
N ALA A 122 16.90 13.42 4.91
CA ALA A 122 18.24 14.02 5.00
C ALA A 122 18.33 15.10 6.10
N ALA A 123 17.26 15.85 6.34
CA ALA A 123 17.23 16.85 7.43
C ALA A 123 17.20 16.20 8.82
N VAL A 124 16.41 15.14 9.00
CA VAL A 124 16.35 14.37 10.26
C VAL A 124 17.71 13.74 10.57
N GLU A 125 18.36 13.13 9.58
CA GLU A 125 19.69 12.53 9.74
C GLU A 125 20.73 13.57 10.19
N LYS A 126 20.76 14.75 9.55
CA LYS A 126 21.65 15.86 9.93
C LYS A 126 21.41 16.37 11.36
N LEU A 127 20.15 16.42 11.80
CA LEU A 127 19.79 16.84 13.16
C LEU A 127 20.12 15.77 14.22
N SER A 128 20.10 14.49 13.84
CA SER A 128 20.43 13.37 14.73
C SER A 128 21.92 13.04 14.82
N ALA A 129 22.77 13.66 14.00
CA ALA A 129 24.22 13.46 14.03
C ALA A 129 24.82 14.06 15.33
N PRO A 130 25.70 13.33 16.04
CA PRO A 130 26.33 13.84 17.25
C PRO A 130 27.20 15.08 16.94
N PRO A 131 27.27 16.07 17.84
CA PRO A 131 28.08 17.26 17.61
C PRO A 131 29.55 16.88 17.43
N ASN A 132 30.19 17.44 16.40
CA ASN A 132 31.61 17.28 16.07
C ASN A 132 32.48 17.23 17.34
N GLN A 133 33.08 16.06 17.63
CA GLN A 133 34.20 16.00 18.56
C GLN A 133 35.40 16.69 17.90
N PRO A 134 36.04 17.68 18.53
CA PRO A 134 37.25 18.27 18.00
C PRO A 134 38.34 17.20 17.94
N SER A 135 39.00 17.09 16.78
CA SER A 135 40.18 16.24 16.58
C SER A 135 41.30 16.65 17.54
N LEU A 136 41.78 15.70 18.33
CA LEU A 136 43.03 15.80 19.12
C LEU A 136 44.26 15.75 18.21
#